data_AF-A0AAD9GF89-F1
#
_entry.id   AF-A0AAD9GF89-F1
#
_cell.length_a   1.000
_cell.length_b   1.000
_cell.length_c   1.000
_cell.angle_alpha   90.00
_cell.angle_beta   90.00
_cell.angle_gamma   90.00
#
_symmetry.space_group_name_H-M   'P 1'
#
loop_
_entity.id
_entity.type
_entity.pdbx_description
1 polymer ?
#
loop_
_entity_poly.entity_id
_entity_poly.type
_entity_poly.pdbx_seq_one_letter_code
_entity_poly.pdbx_strand_id
1 'polypeptide(L)' 'MVVINPAGGTGNAQQTFEKEVAPMLEQANVEVETVITRQAAHATEILAEVPLNTYDCIVAVGGDGLLSESE' A
#
# COMPACT_ATOMS: atom_id res chain seq x y z
N MET A 1 -1.66 5.29 -5.61
CA MET A 1 -0.95 5.19 -4.32
C MET A 1 -0.81 3.73 -3.92
N VAL A 2 0.33 3.35 -3.33
CA VAL A 2 0.57 2.03 -2.75
C VAL A 2 0.81 2.18 -1.25
N VAL A 3 -0.03 1.55 -0.45
CA VAL A 3 0.08 1.52 1.01
C VAL A 3 0.69 0.19 1.43
N ILE A 4 1.85 0.22 2.07
CA ILE A 4 2.59 -0.97 2.47
C ILE A 4 2.51 -1.12 3.98
N ASN A 5 2.04 -2.27 4.46
CA ASN A 5 2.15 -2.65 5.87
C ASN A 5 3.32 -3.62 6.04
N PRO A 6 4.47 -3.19 6.60
CA PRO A 6 5.64 -4.04 6.76
C PRO A 6 5.39 -5.19 7.74
N ALA A 7 4.42 -5.05 8.65
CA ALA A 7 4.00 -6.12 9.56
C ALA A 7 3.01 -7.11 8.92
N GLY A 8 2.55 -6.85 7.69
CA GLY A 8 1.62 -7.71 6.97
C GLY A 8 2.27 -8.97 6.40
N GLY A 9 1.59 -10.11 6.54
CA GLY A 9 2.03 -11.38 5.95
C GLY A 9 3.27 -11.97 6.66
N THR A 10 4.35 -12.20 5.92
CA THR A 10 5.61 -12.79 6.44
C THR A 10 6.64 -11.77 6.94
N GLY A 11 6.26 -10.48 7.05
CA GLY A 11 7.18 -9.40 7.42
C GLY A 11 8.08 -8.90 6.27
N ASN A 12 7.85 -9.39 5.05
CA ASN A 12 8.65 -9.04 3.87
C ASN A 12 7.89 -8.22 2.82
N ALA A 13 6.69 -7.72 3.15
CA ALA A 13 5.82 -7.00 2.21
C ALA A 13 6.53 -5.83 1.51
N GLN A 14 7.33 -5.06 2.27
CA GLN A 14 8.14 -3.98 1.72
C GLN A 14 9.19 -4.50 0.71
N GLN A 15 9.93 -5.56 1.06
CA GLN A 15 10.94 -6.11 0.16
C GLN A 15 10.34 -6.70 -1.10
N THR A 16 9.19 -7.38 -1.00
CA THR A 16 8.48 -7.91 -2.16
C THR A 16 7.99 -6.78 -3.06
N PHE A 17 7.44 -5.71 -2.48
CA PHE A 17 7.03 -4.54 -3.26
C PHE A 17 8.23 -3.93 -4.01
N GLU A 18 9.33 -3.64 -3.30
CA GLU A 18 10.51 -3.00 -3.92
C GLU A 18 11.19 -3.88 -4.98
N LYS A 19 11.23 -5.20 -4.79
CA LYS A 19 11.92 -6.11 -5.72
C LYS A 19 11.07 -6.53 -6.92
N GLU A 20 9.76 -6.69 -6.74
CA GLU A 20 8.91 -7.27 -7.78
C GLU A 20 7.93 -6.24 -8.36
N VAL A 21 7.28 -5.46 -7.51
CA VAL A 21 6.16 -4.60 -7.91
C VAL A 21 6.65 -3.23 -8.40
N ALA A 22 7.60 -2.60 -7.68
CA ALA A 22 8.19 -1.32 -8.04
C ALA A 22 8.78 -1.32 -9.46
N PRO A 23 9.66 -2.27 -9.86
CA PRO A 23 10.20 -2.28 -11.21
C PRO A 23 9.12 -2.48 -12.28
N MET A 24 8.07 -3.26 -12.01
CA MET A 24 6.95 -3.43 -12.95
C MET A 24 6.20 -2.12 -13.20
N LEU A 25 5.94 -1.35 -12.14
CA LEU A 25 5.26 -0.06 -12.24
C LEU A 25 6.14 1.00 -12.93
N GLU A 26 7.44 1.00 -12.62
CA GLU A 26 8.43 1.86 -13.29
C GLU A 26 8.52 1.56 -14.79
N GLN A 27 8.57 0.28 -15.17
CA GLN A 27 8.56 -0.16 -16.58
C GLN A 27 7.26 0.22 -17.29
N ALA A 28 6.14 0.20 -16.57
CA ALA A 28 4.84 0.63 -17.09
C ALA A 28 4.69 2.15 -17.13
N ASN A 29 5.71 2.91 -16.72
CA ASN A 29 5.71 4.38 -16.65
C ASN A 29 4.54 4.91 -15.80
N VAL A 30 4.16 4.15 -14.77
CA VAL A 30 3.11 4.50 -13.81
C VAL A 30 3.75 5.26 -12.66
N GLU A 31 3.25 6.45 -12.39
CA GLU A 31 3.68 7.23 -11.23
C GLU A 31 3.01 6.66 -9.97
N VAL A 32 3.84 6.23 -9.02
CA VAL A 32 3.37 5.50 -7.84
C VAL A 32 3.95 6.10 -6.59
N GLU A 33 3.07 6.63 -5.76
CA GLU A 33 3.43 7.07 -4.41
C GLU A 33 3.33 5.91 -3.43
N THR A 34 4.42 5.62 -2.72
CA THR A 34 4.52 4.53 -1.74
C THR A 34 4.46 5.09 -0.32
N VAL A 35 3.58 4.51 0.50
CA VAL A 35 3.39 4.92 1.90
C VAL A 35 3.57 3.72 2.80
N ILE A 36 4.61 3.75 3.64
CA ILE A 36 4.86 2.70 4.62
C ILE A 36 4.09 3.02 5.90
N THR A 37 3.13 2.18 6.22
CA THR A 37 2.32 2.28 7.43
C THR A 37 3.00 1.59 8.60
N ARG A 38 2.69 2.03 9.82
CA ARG A 38 3.20 1.38 11.05
C ARG A 38 2.19 0.39 11.64
N GLN A 39 0.90 0.57 11.32
CA GLN A 39 -0.23 -0.21 11.82
C GLN A 39 -1.45 -0.03 10.91
N ALA A 40 -2.42 -0.95 10.95
CA ALA A 40 -3.64 -0.89 10.11
C ALA A 40 -4.39 0.44 10.25
N ALA A 41 -4.54 0.97 11.47
CA ALA A 41 -5.20 2.25 11.70
C ALA A 41 -4.51 3.44 10.99
N HIS A 42 -3.19 3.40 10.81
CA HIS A 42 -2.46 4.45 10.10
C HIS A 42 -2.76 4.41 8.59
N ALA A 43 -3.00 3.22 8.02
CA ALA A 43 -3.45 3.11 6.63
C ALA A 43 -4.80 3.81 6.45
N THR A 44 -5.77 3.54 7.33
CA THR A 44 -7.10 4.14 7.29
C THR A 44 -7.05 5.66 7.45
N GLU A 45 -6.22 6.18 8.35
CA GLU A 45 -6.06 7.63 8.56
C GLU A 45 -5.51 8.32 7.30
N ILE A 46 -4.45 7.76 6.70
CA ILE A 46 -3.91 8.26 5.43
C ILE A 46 -4.97 8.22 4.32
N LEU A 47 -5.71 7.11 4.21
CA LEU A 47 -6.77 6.97 3.20
C LEU A 47 -7.94 7.93 3.42
N ALA A 48 -8.21 8.32 4.67
CA ALA A 48 -9.22 9.31 5.01
C ALA A 48 -8.78 10.74 4.67
N GLU A 49 -7.49 11.04 4.76
CA GLU A 49 -6.92 12.35 4.39
C GLU A 49 -6.58 12.47 2.90
N VAL A 50 -6.42 11.33 2.21
CA VAL A 50 -6.11 11.29 0.78
C VAL A 50 -7.33 11.73 -0.04
N PRO A 51 -7.20 12.77 -0.89
CA PRO A 51 -8.28 13.17 -1.76
C PRO A 51 -8.48 12.08 -2.82
N LEU A 52 -9.63 11.39 -2.77
CA LEU A 52 -10.01 10.30 -3.68
C LEU A 52 -9.96 10.69 -5.18
N ASN A 53 -9.96 11.99 -5.50
CA ASN A 53 -9.84 12.50 -6.86
C ASN A 53 -8.39 12.62 -7.36
N THR A 54 -7.40 12.32 -6.52
CA THR A 54 -5.97 12.50 -6.84
C THR A 54 -5.33 11.22 -7.37
N TYR A 55 -5.93 10.06 -7.09
CA TYR A 55 -5.37 8.77 -7.45
C TYR A 55 -6.39 7.93 -8.22
N ASP A 56 -6.00 7.44 -9.39
CA ASP A 56 -6.82 6.49 -10.17
C ASP A 56 -6.95 5.12 -9.49
N CYS A 57 -5.97 4.77 -8.66
CA CYS A 57 -5.95 3.49 -7.95
C CYS A 57 -5.18 3.60 -6.63
N ILE A 58 -5.69 2.91 -5.61
CA ILE A 58 -5.05 2.70 -4.32
C ILE A 58 -4.84 1.20 -4.13
N VAL A 59 -3.60 0.81 -3.87
CA VAL A 59 -3.20 -0.59 -3.70
C VAL A 59 -2.70 -0.78 -2.28
N ALA A 60 -3.26 -1.73 -1.54
CA ALA A 60 -2.78 -2.12 -0.22
C ALA A 60 -1.92 -3.38 -0.31
N VAL A 61 -0.69 -3.33 0.22
CA VAL A 61 0.28 -4.44 0.22
C VAL A 61 0.57 -4.87 1.66
N GLY A 62 0.03 -6.03 2.02
CA GLY A 62 0.26 -6.71 3.31
C GLY A 62 -0.75 -7.84 3.51
N GLY A 63 -0.75 -8.46 4.69
CA GLY A 63 -1.64 -9.59 5.01
C GLY A 63 -3.09 -9.15 5.28
N ASP A 64 -4.00 -10.12 5.47
CA ASP A 64 -5.46 -9.96 5.58
C ASP A 64 -5.95 -8.82 6.49
N GLY A 65 -5.16 -8.40 7.49
CA GLY A 65 -5.49 -7.29 8.39
C GLY A 65 -5.49 -5.89 7.77
N LEU A 66 -5.00 -5.69 6.54
CA LEU A 66 -5.15 -4.41 5.81
C LEU A 66 -6.52 -4.24 5.15
N LEU A 67 -7.22 -5.36 4.89
CA LEU A 67 -8.52 -5.42 4.22
C LEU A 67 -9.63 -5.93 5.15
N SER A 68 -9.35 -6.13 6.43
CA SER A 68 -10.34 -6.53 7.43
C SER A 68 -11.13 -5.31 7.90
N GLU A 69 -11.94 -4.76 7.01
CA GLU A 69 -13.16 -4.04 7.39
C GLU A 69 -14.23 -5.11 7.72
N SER A 70 -14.12 -5.71 8.91
CA SER A 70 -15.20 -6.53 9.44
C SER A 70 -15.97 -5.72 10.47
N GLU A 71 -17.08 -5.15 9.98
CA GLU A 71 -18.37 -4.81 10.63
C GLU A 71 -18.40 -4.38 12.11
#